data_AF-A0A173SW27-F1
#
_entry.id   AF-A0A173SW27-F1
#
_cell.length_a   1.000
_cell.length_b   1.000
_cell.length_c   1.000
_cell.angle_alpha   90.00
_cell.angle_beta   90.00
_cell.angle_gamma   90.00
#
_symmetry.space_group_name_H-M   'P 1'
#
loop_
_entity.id
_entity.type
_entity.pdbx_description
1 polymer ?
#
loop_
_entity_poly.entity_id
_entity_poly.type
_entity_poly.pdbx_seq_one_letter_code
_entity_poly.pdbx_strand_id
1 'polypeptide(L)' 'MAKIVVKSERCKSCGYCIKFCPKNVLEIGHEVNSKGYEYVVPTNMDACIACCMCGRICPDGAIEIYK' A
#
# COMPACT_ATOMS: atom_id res chain seq x y z
N MET A 1 7.41 14.61 -5.74
CA MET A 1 6.37 13.77 -6.38
C MET A 1 5.99 12.71 -5.37
N ALA A 2 4.70 12.43 -5.22
CA ALA A 2 4.24 11.48 -4.21
C ALA A 2 4.86 10.09 -4.45
N LYS A 3 5.32 9.44 -3.38
CA LYS A 3 5.88 8.08 -3.41
C LYS A 3 5.29 7.26 -2.28
N ILE A 4 4.88 6.03 -2.58
CA ILE A 4 4.48 5.03 -1.59
C ILE A 4 5.50 3.90 -1.60
N VAL A 5 5.95 3.48 -0.41
CA VAL A 5 6.78 2.29 -0.23
C VAL A 5 6.05 1.32 0.68
N VAL A 6 5.82 0.10 0.18
CA VAL A 6 5.23 -0.98 0.98
C VAL A 6 6.34 -1.87 1.52
N LYS A 7 6.37 -2.07 2.84
CA LYS A 7 7.24 -3.06 3.49
C LYS A 7 6.56 -4.42 3.35
N SER A 8 6.91 -5.16 2.29
CA SER A 8 6.32 -6.46 1.93
C SER A 8 6.24 -7.42 3.12
N GLU A 9 7.30 -7.52 3.92
CA GLU A 9 7.38 -8.41 5.10
C GLU A 9 6.42 -8.06 6.25
N ARG A 10 5.85 -6.84 6.25
CA ARG A 10 4.81 -6.41 7.19
C ARG A 10 3.41 -6.50 6.59
N CYS A 11 3.29 -6.56 5.27
CA CYS A 11 2.00 -6.63 4.60
C CYS A 11 1.40 -8.05 4.73
N LYS A 12 0.12 -8.13 5.12
CA LYS A 12 -0.65 -9.37 5.25
C LYS A 12 -1.84 -9.46 4.29
N SER A 13 -1.80 -8.70 3.19
CA SER A 13 -2.84 -8.68 2.15
C SER A 13 -4.27 -8.39 2.61
N CYS A 14 -4.46 -7.60 3.68
CA CYS A 14 -5.80 -7.31 4.23
C CYS A 14 -6.68 -6.40 3.33
N GLY A 15 -6.09 -5.70 2.36
CA GLY A 15 -6.82 -4.88 1.39
C GLY A 15 -7.39 -3.54 1.91
N TYR A 16 -7.28 -3.19 3.19
CA TYR A 16 -7.83 -1.93 3.71
C TYR A 16 -7.27 -0.68 3.01
N CYS A 17 -5.96 -0.65 2.77
CA CYS A 17 -5.31 0.46 2.09
C CYS A 17 -5.82 0.66 0.65
N ILE A 18 -6.27 -0.42 -0.01
CA ILE A 18 -6.89 -0.39 -1.34
C ILE A 18 -8.30 0.18 -1.21
N LYS A 19 -9.12 -0.43 -0.35
CA LYS A 19 -10.54 -0.05 -0.14
C LYS A 19 -10.72 1.43 0.22
N PHE A 20 -9.81 1.97 1.04
CA PHE A 20 -9.92 3.34 1.55
C PHE A 20 -9.06 4.35 0.79
N CYS A 21 -8.35 3.94 -0.26
CA CYS A 21 -7.62 4.90 -1.09
C CYS A 21 -8.61 5.71 -1.93
N PRO A 22 -8.73 7.04 -1.75
CA PRO A 22 -9.67 7.85 -2.53
C PRO A 22 -9.28 7.98 -4.01
N LYS A 23 -8.07 7.55 -4.37
CA LYS A 23 -7.51 7.62 -5.72
C LYS A 23 -7.25 6.24 -6.33
N ASN A 24 -7.56 5.16 -5.61
CA ASN A 24 -7.39 3.77 -6.05
C ASN A 24 -6.00 3.49 -6.67
N VAL A 25 -4.92 3.88 -5.96
CA VAL A 25 -3.53 3.79 -6.49
C VAL A 25 -2.75 2.56 -6.00
N LEU A 26 -3.43 1.62 -5.34
CA LEU A 26 -2.85 0.43 -4.71
C LEU A 26 -3.64 -0.80 -5.15
N GLU A 27 -2.96 -1.94 -5.31
CA GLU A 27 -3.58 -3.25 -5.55
C GLU A 27 -2.81 -4.37 -4.85
N ILE A 28 -3.37 -5.58 -4.82
CA ILE A 28 -2.63 -6.78 -4.39
C ILE A 28 -1.78 -7.22 -5.59
N GLY A 29 -0.46 -7.25 -5.42
CA GLY A 29 0.46 -7.73 -6.45
C GLY A 29 0.53 -9.25 -6.48
N HIS A 30 1.43 -9.79 -7.32
CA HIS A 30 1.62 -11.24 -7.49
C HIS A 30 2.84 -11.79 -6.75
N GLU A 31 3.71 -10.92 -6.23
CA GLU A 31 4.87 -11.35 -5.46
C GLU A 31 4.48 -11.71 -4.03
N VAL A 32 5.11 -12.77 -3.53
CA VAL A 32 4.83 -13.34 -2.21
C VAL A 32 5.99 -13.06 -1.26
N ASN A 33 5.67 -12.59 -0.05
CA ASN A 33 6.67 -12.35 1.00
C ASN A 33 7.09 -13.65 1.72
N SER A 34 8.04 -13.58 2.66
CA SER A 34 8.54 -14.76 3.39
C SER A 34 7.48 -15.54 4.19
N LYS A 35 6.31 -14.93 4.42
CA LYS A 35 5.19 -15.49 5.19
C LYS A 35 4.07 -16.04 4.31
N GLY A 36 4.21 -16.01 2.99
CA GLY A 36 3.21 -16.53 2.06
C GLY A 36 2.10 -15.54 1.67
N TYR A 37 2.24 -14.24 1.95
CA TYR A 37 1.26 -13.23 1.53
C TYR A 37 1.65 -12.57 0.22
N GLU A 38 0.72 -12.53 -0.73
CA GLU A 38 0.75 -11.57 -1.85
C GLU A 38 0.62 -10.16 -1.30
N TYR A 39 1.67 -9.35 -1.43
CA TYR A 39 1.69 -8.04 -0.79
C TYR A 39 1.18 -6.93 -1.70
N VAL A 40 0.70 -5.86 -1.07
CA VAL A 40 0.16 -4.69 -1.79
C VAL A 40 1.27 -3.94 -2.52
N VAL A 41 1.00 -3.51 -3.75
CA VAL A 41 1.91 -2.70 -4.58
C VAL A 41 1.23 -1.42 -5.06
N PRO A 42 1.97 -0.31 -5.22
CA PRO A 42 1.47 0.91 -5.86
C PRO A 42 1.43 0.77 -7.39
N THR A 43 0.35 1.21 -8.03
CA THR A 43 0.15 1.05 -9.49
C THR A 43 -0.14 2.31 -10.27
N ASN A 44 -0.70 3.34 -9.64
CA ASN A 44 -1.02 4.59 -10.32
C ASN A 44 -0.53 5.80 -9.50
N MET A 45 0.78 5.94 -9.39
CA MET A 45 1.37 6.98 -8.54
C MET A 45 1.16 8.41 -9.05
N ASP A 46 0.89 8.59 -10.34
CA ASP A 46 0.55 9.90 -10.92
C ASP A 46 -0.77 10.45 -10.36
N ALA A 47 -1.70 9.59 -9.96
CA ALA A 47 -2.96 9.97 -9.31
C ALA A 47 -2.83 10.18 -7.79
N CYS A 48 -1.69 9.85 -7.19
CA CYS A 48 -1.52 9.88 -5.74
C CYS A 48 -1.36 11.31 -5.20
N ILE A 49 -2.24 11.70 -4.28
CA ILE A 49 -2.24 13.04 -3.66
C ILE A 49 -1.52 13.10 -2.30
N ALA A 50 -0.82 12.03 -1.90
CA ALA A 50 -0.13 11.91 -0.61
C ALA A 50 -1.01 12.24 0.62
N CYS A 51 -2.27 11.79 0.63
CA CYS A 51 -3.21 12.04 1.75
C CYS A 51 -2.94 11.20 3.01
N CYS A 52 -1.99 10.26 2.96
CA CYS A 52 -1.60 9.36 4.05
C CYS A 52 -2.68 8.38 4.56
N MET A 53 -3.84 8.27 3.89
CA MET A 53 -4.92 7.37 4.33
C MET A 53 -4.49 5.90 4.39
N CYS A 54 -3.78 5.42 3.37
CA CYS A 54 -3.27 4.05 3.30
C CYS A 54 -2.32 3.71 4.47
N GLY A 55 -1.47 4.66 4.88
CA GLY A 55 -0.59 4.49 6.04
C GLY A 55 -1.35 4.49 7.37
N ARG A 56 -2.33 5.39 7.53
CA ARG A 56 -3.13 5.50 8.77
C ARG A 56 -4.03 4.29 9.01
N ILE A 57 -4.62 3.73 7.95
CA ILE A 57 -5.54 2.59 8.06
C ILE A 57 -4.82 1.24 8.13
N CYS A 58 -3.51 1.18 7.82
CA CYS A 58 -2.78 -0.07 7.81
C CYS A 58 -2.57 -0.58 9.24
N PRO A 59 -3.17 -1.73 9.62
CA PRO A 59 -3.07 -2.25 10.99
C PRO A 59 -1.64 -2.68 11.35
N ASP A 60 -0.85 -3.09 10.35
CA ASP A 60 0.53 -3.55 10.53
C ASP A 60 1.57 -2.44 10.31
N GLY A 61 1.16 -1.20 10.01
CA GLY A 61 2.06 -0.08 9.72
C GLY A 61 3.04 -0.37 8.58
N ALA A 62 2.58 -1.04 7.51
CA ALA A 62 3.42 -1.54 6.42
C ALA A 62 3.68 -0.52 5.30
N ILE A 63 3.16 0.70 5.40
CA ILE A 63 3.16 1.67 4.28
C ILE A 63 3.82 2.98 4.70
N GLU A 64 4.86 3.37 3.96
CA GLU A 64 5.52 4.67 4.07
C GLU A 64 5.10 5.58 2.90
N ILE A 65 4.90 6.87 3.18
CA ILE A 65 4.45 7.87 2.21
C ILE A 65 5.43 9.05 2.22
N TYR A 66 5.89 9.46 1.04
CA TYR A 66 6.80 10.59 0.82
C TYR A 66 6.18 11.55 -0.22
N LYS A 67 6.53 12.85 -0.16
CA LYS A 67 5.99 13.88 -1.06
C LYS A 67 7.09 14.68 -1.75
#